data_AF-A0A2D7JR81-F1
#
_entry.id   AF-A0A2D7JR81-F1
#
_cell.length_a   1.000
_cell.length_b   1.000
_cell.length_c   1.000
_cell.angle_alpha   90.00
_cell.angle_beta   90.00
_cell.angle_gamma   90.00
#
_symmetry.space_group_name_H-M   'P 1'
#
loop_
_entity.id
_entity.type
_entity.pdbx_description
1 polymer ?
#
loop_
_entity_poly.entity_id
_entity_poly.type
_entity_poly.pdbx_seq_one_letter_code
_entity_poly.pdbx_strand_id
1 'polypeptide(L)'
;MTQITLTLDAVEQLAQSCLLANGCNADNANAVADTILQAERDGCHSHGLLRLPGYVAALKSGKVDGHACPEVTAVSPSMLRVDAGGGFAPLALNSGRPALIEAAKTHGVAIMAITRSHHFAALWVEVEPLARAGLAALACTAYMPAMPPAGGNKPFFGTNPMAFGWPRGTQPPMVFDMAAAAMAKGEVLVAARDGHELPAGTGLDRDGKPTTDAQAIIDGGMLLPFGGYKGSGIAMMIELLAAGLIGERFS
;
A
#
# COMPACT_ATOMS: atom_id res chain seq x y z
N MET A 1 -3.83 28.80 6.74
CA MET A 1 -4.05 27.55 7.50
C MET A 1 -3.19 27.60 8.76
N THR A 2 -3.73 27.20 9.91
CA THR A 2 -2.96 27.08 11.15
C THR A 2 -2.27 25.72 11.18
N GLN A 3 -0.94 25.68 11.35
CA GLN A 3 -0.22 24.43 11.56
C GLN A 3 -0.39 23.98 13.02
N ILE A 4 -0.61 22.68 13.23
CA ILE A 4 -0.74 22.07 14.55
C ILE A 4 0.32 20.98 14.66
N THR A 5 1.03 20.95 15.78
CA THR A 5 2.00 19.89 16.11
C THR A 5 1.30 18.86 16.99
N LEU A 6 1.33 17.58 16.60
CA LEU A 6 0.81 16.46 17.38
C LEU A 6 1.98 15.58 17.83
N THR A 7 1.87 14.99 19.02
CA THR A 7 2.74 13.87 19.42
C THR A 7 2.35 12.61 18.66
N LEU A 8 3.27 11.65 18.54
CA LEU A 8 2.98 10.35 17.93
C LEU A 8 1.81 9.64 18.63
N ASP A 9 1.79 9.63 19.96
CA ASP A 9 0.66 9.09 20.73
C ASP A 9 -0.67 9.77 20.39
N ALA A 10 -0.67 11.10 20.19
CA ALA A 10 -1.88 11.83 19.80
C ALA A 10 -2.32 11.48 18.37
N VAL A 11 -1.38 11.21 17.45
CA VAL A 11 -1.69 10.74 16.09
C VAL A 11 -2.35 9.36 16.14
N GLU A 12 -1.79 8.42 16.90
CA GLU A 12 -2.33 7.07 17.04
C GLU A 12 -3.72 7.09 17.68
N GLN A 13 -3.89 7.81 18.79
CA GLN A 13 -5.18 7.94 19.50
C GLN A 13 -6.25 8.59 18.61
N LEU A 14 -5.87 9.60 17.82
CA LEU A 14 -6.78 10.25 16.88
C LEU A 14 -7.25 9.26 15.81
N ALA A 15 -6.32 8.53 15.18
CA ALA A 15 -6.65 7.53 14.17
C ALA A 15 -7.53 6.42 14.74
N GLN A 16 -7.14 5.84 15.88
CA GLN A 16 -7.86 4.77 16.57
C GLN A 16 -9.28 5.20 16.93
N SER A 17 -9.44 6.34 17.62
CA SER A 17 -10.75 6.84 18.05
C SER A 17 -11.66 7.14 16.86
N CYS A 18 -11.10 7.67 15.77
CA CYS A 18 -11.84 7.93 14.54
C CYS A 18 -12.35 6.63 13.92
N LEU A 19 -11.50 5.61 13.80
CA LEU A 19 -11.88 4.32 13.22
C LEU A 19 -12.93 3.59 14.06
N LEU A 20 -12.75 3.55 15.38
CA LEU A 20 -13.74 2.99 16.32
C LEU A 20 -15.11 3.67 16.17
N ALA A 21 -15.13 5.01 16.13
CA ALA A 21 -16.36 5.78 15.97
C ALA A 21 -17.04 5.59 14.60
N ASN A 22 -16.36 4.99 13.62
CA ASN A 22 -16.87 4.80 12.27
C ASN A 22 -16.99 3.32 11.86
N GLY A 23 -17.03 2.40 12.83
CA GLY A 23 -17.43 1.00 12.60
C GLY A 23 -16.29 -0.02 12.56
N CYS A 24 -15.08 0.33 13.00
CA CYS A 24 -14.05 -0.68 13.29
C CYS A 24 -14.22 -1.28 14.69
N ASN A 25 -13.91 -2.56 14.83
CA ASN A 25 -13.56 -3.13 16.13
C ASN A 25 -12.16 -2.68 16.58
N ALA A 26 -11.79 -2.99 17.83
CA ALA A 26 -10.52 -2.58 18.41
C ALA A 26 -9.31 -3.11 17.63
N ASP A 27 -9.31 -4.38 17.22
CA ASP A 27 -8.18 -4.99 16.53
C ASP A 27 -7.90 -4.33 15.17
N ASN A 28 -8.93 -4.08 14.37
CA ASN A 28 -8.80 -3.39 13.09
C ASN A 28 -8.39 -1.92 13.29
N ALA A 29 -9.01 -1.22 14.25
CA ALA A 29 -8.68 0.17 14.54
C ALA A 29 -7.22 0.33 14.96
N ASN A 30 -6.73 -0.56 15.83
CA ASN A 30 -5.34 -0.55 16.32
C ASN A 30 -4.35 -0.84 15.18
N ALA A 31 -4.60 -1.86 14.36
CA ALA A 31 -3.70 -2.22 13.28
C ALA A 31 -3.55 -1.10 12.23
N VAL A 32 -4.66 -0.43 11.90
CA VAL A 32 -4.62 0.72 10.98
C VAL A 32 -3.99 1.95 11.66
N ALA A 33 -4.30 2.22 12.93
CA ALA A 33 -3.72 3.34 13.67
C ALA A 33 -2.20 3.23 13.81
N ASP A 34 -1.67 2.05 14.11
CA ASP A 34 -0.22 1.78 14.13
C ASP A 34 0.42 2.00 12.75
N THR A 35 -0.25 1.61 11.68
CA THR A 35 0.24 1.86 10.31
C THR A 35 0.30 3.36 9.99
N ILE A 36 -0.73 4.11 10.37
CA ILE A 36 -0.77 5.58 10.19
C ILE A 36 0.30 6.26 11.05
N LEU A 37 0.47 5.81 12.30
CA LEU A 37 1.49 6.28 13.22
C LEU A 37 2.90 6.14 12.62
N GLN A 38 3.21 4.95 12.11
CA GLN A 38 4.48 4.65 11.45
C GLN A 38 4.72 5.57 10.23
N ALA A 39 3.69 5.77 9.40
CA ALA A 39 3.79 6.67 8.26
C ALA A 39 4.04 8.14 8.66
N GLU A 40 3.38 8.64 9.71
CA GLU A 40 3.64 10.00 10.21
C GLU A 40 5.01 10.14 10.88
N ARG A 41 5.43 9.15 11.68
CA ARG A 41 6.76 9.12 12.33
C ARG A 41 7.88 9.26 11.31
N ASP A 42 7.75 8.58 10.18
CA ASP A 42 8.79 8.47 9.16
C ASP A 42 8.62 9.50 8.01
N GLY A 43 7.67 10.44 8.15
CA GLY A 43 7.45 11.54 7.19
C GLY A 43 6.77 11.12 5.88
N CYS A 44 6.18 9.93 5.82
CA CYS A 44 5.41 9.44 4.68
C CYS A 44 3.97 9.99 4.72
N HIS A 45 3.82 11.32 4.69
CA HIS A 45 2.53 12.00 4.89
C HIS A 45 1.44 11.56 3.89
N SER A 46 1.82 11.11 2.69
CA SER A 46 0.88 10.59 1.70
C SER A 46 0.19 9.29 2.14
N HIS A 47 0.69 8.60 3.18
CA HIS A 47 0.13 7.37 3.74
C HIS A 47 -0.18 7.45 5.25
N GLY A 48 0.02 8.62 5.87
CA GLY A 48 -0.34 8.90 7.27
C GLY A 48 -1.79 9.35 7.45
N LEU A 49 -2.01 10.37 8.30
CA LEU A 49 -3.33 10.94 8.62
C LEU A 49 -4.09 11.45 7.38
N LEU A 50 -3.39 11.80 6.30
CA LEU A 50 -4.01 12.12 5.02
C LEU A 50 -4.96 11.02 4.52
N ARG A 51 -4.69 9.75 4.86
CA ARG A 51 -5.50 8.59 4.46
C ARG A 51 -6.70 8.34 5.35
N LEU A 52 -6.74 8.88 6.58
CA LEU A 52 -7.78 8.60 7.56
C LEU A 52 -9.21 8.90 7.04
N PRO A 53 -9.48 10.01 6.32
CA PRO A 53 -10.79 10.23 5.70
C PRO A 53 -11.17 9.13 4.68
N GLY A 54 -10.21 8.60 3.94
CA GLY A 54 -10.43 7.50 2.99
C GLY A 54 -10.74 6.17 3.69
N TYR A 55 -10.06 5.87 4.81
CA TYR A 55 -10.42 4.73 5.67
C TYR A 55 -11.87 4.83 6.16
N VAL A 56 -12.27 6.00 6.68
CA VAL A 56 -13.65 6.24 7.15
C VAL A 56 -14.67 6.13 6.02
N ALA A 57 -14.36 6.66 4.82
CA ALA A 57 -15.25 6.55 3.67
C ALA A 57 -15.44 5.09 3.20
N ALA A 58 -14.38 4.27 3.28
CA ALA A 58 -14.44 2.86 2.93
C ALA A 58 -15.31 2.06 3.92
N LEU A 59 -15.22 2.36 5.22
CA LEU A 59 -16.09 1.78 6.26
C LEU A 59 -17.56 2.19 6.04
N LYS A 60 -17.82 3.49 5.88
CA LYS A 60 -19.20 4.01 5.70
C LYS A 60 -19.89 3.50 4.45
N SER A 61 -19.14 3.23 3.39
CA SER A 61 -19.70 2.67 2.15
C SER A 61 -19.94 1.17 2.21
N GLY A 62 -19.50 0.47 3.26
CA GLY A 62 -19.55 -0.99 3.36
C GLY A 62 -18.56 -1.69 2.42
N LYS A 63 -17.65 -0.94 1.78
CA LYS A 63 -16.58 -1.50 0.95
C LYS A 63 -15.63 -2.34 1.80
N VAL A 64 -15.41 -1.95 3.06
CA VAL A 64 -14.57 -2.63 4.03
C VAL A 64 -15.40 -3.08 5.22
N ASP A 65 -15.19 -4.31 5.67
CA ASP A 65 -15.71 -4.79 6.94
C ASP A 65 -14.75 -4.43 8.09
N GLY A 66 -15.14 -3.45 8.91
CA GLY A 66 -14.37 -3.02 10.08
C GLY A 66 -14.35 -4.04 11.24
N HIS A 67 -15.10 -5.13 11.14
CA HIS A 67 -15.14 -6.23 12.09
C HIS A 67 -14.50 -7.52 11.55
N ALA A 68 -13.92 -7.48 10.35
CA ALA A 68 -13.28 -8.64 9.75
C ALA A 68 -12.18 -9.20 10.65
N CYS A 69 -12.11 -10.54 10.75
CA CYS A 69 -11.11 -11.27 11.49
C CYS A 69 -10.30 -12.12 10.50
N PRO A 70 -9.02 -11.81 10.25
CA PRO A 70 -8.24 -12.53 9.27
C PRO A 70 -8.00 -13.99 9.65
N GLU A 71 -8.20 -14.90 8.70
CA GLU A 71 -7.92 -16.33 8.87
C GLU A 71 -6.56 -16.68 8.27
N VAL A 72 -5.67 -17.24 9.08
CA VAL A 72 -4.34 -17.68 8.65
C VAL A 72 -4.34 -19.18 8.43
N THR A 73 -4.05 -19.63 7.21
CA THR A 73 -3.96 -21.05 6.84
C THR A 73 -2.56 -21.36 6.31
N ALA A 74 -1.92 -22.40 6.85
CA ALA A 74 -0.74 -22.99 6.22
C ALA A 74 -1.18 -23.90 5.06
N VAL A 75 -0.84 -23.50 3.83
CA VAL A 75 -1.11 -24.26 2.60
C VAL A 75 -0.01 -25.31 2.39
N SER A 76 1.22 -24.97 2.75
CA SER A 76 2.38 -25.86 2.79
C SER A 76 3.38 -25.35 3.83
N PRO A 77 4.47 -26.07 4.13
CA PRO A 77 5.47 -25.63 5.11
C PRO A 77 6.09 -24.24 4.82
N SER A 78 6.09 -23.82 3.55
CA SER A 78 6.64 -22.53 3.09
C SER A 78 5.58 -21.61 2.46
N MET A 79 4.29 -21.92 2.57
CA MET A 79 3.24 -21.10 1.97
C MET A 79 2.08 -20.90 2.94
N LEU A 80 1.78 -19.64 3.22
CA LEU A 80 0.65 -19.20 4.02
C LEU A 80 -0.35 -18.48 3.14
N ARG A 81 -1.63 -18.69 3.42
CA ARG A 81 -2.72 -17.85 2.93
C ARG A 81 -3.31 -17.12 4.12
N VAL A 82 -3.50 -15.81 3.99
CA VAL A 82 -4.26 -15.00 4.95
C VAL A 82 -5.49 -14.46 4.25
N ASP A 83 -6.65 -14.94 4.64
CA ASP A 83 -7.90 -14.38 4.17
C ASP A 83 -8.29 -13.21 5.08
N ALA A 84 -8.23 -11.98 4.56
CA ALA A 84 -8.54 -10.78 5.32
C ALA A 84 -10.05 -10.54 5.53
N GLY A 85 -10.93 -11.38 4.94
CA GLY A 85 -12.36 -11.33 5.20
C GLY A 85 -13.07 -10.06 4.72
N GLY A 86 -12.49 -9.29 3.80
CA GLY A 86 -13.00 -7.96 3.40
C GLY A 86 -12.53 -6.82 4.32
N GLY A 87 -11.59 -7.08 5.21
CA GLY A 87 -11.01 -6.10 6.13
C GLY A 87 -9.84 -5.30 5.54
N PHE A 88 -9.29 -4.41 6.37
CA PHE A 88 -8.06 -3.69 6.02
C PHE A 88 -6.83 -4.60 6.10
N ALA A 89 -5.88 -4.38 5.18
CA ALA A 89 -4.65 -5.17 5.09
C ALA A 89 -3.79 -5.20 6.38
N PRO A 90 -3.66 -4.13 7.19
CA PRO A 90 -2.79 -4.13 8.37
C PRO A 90 -3.07 -5.25 9.37
N LEU A 91 -4.35 -5.55 9.65
CA LEU A 91 -4.68 -6.63 10.58
C LEU A 91 -4.31 -8.00 10.00
N ALA A 92 -4.57 -8.23 8.71
CA ALA A 92 -4.21 -9.46 8.02
C ALA A 92 -2.68 -9.69 8.00
N LEU A 93 -1.92 -8.64 7.72
CA LEU A 93 -0.46 -8.65 7.80
C LEU A 93 0.01 -9.03 9.20
N ASN A 94 -0.54 -8.40 10.23
CA ASN A 94 -0.16 -8.67 11.62
C ASN A 94 -0.51 -10.10 12.07
N SER A 95 -1.65 -10.64 11.64
CA SER A 95 -2.06 -12.00 11.96
C SER A 95 -1.14 -13.06 11.32
N GLY A 96 -0.71 -12.86 10.08
CA GLY A 96 0.11 -13.85 9.35
C GLY A 96 1.63 -13.73 9.58
N ARG A 97 2.11 -12.54 9.99
CA ARG A 97 3.56 -12.25 10.10
C ARG A 97 4.34 -13.23 10.99
N PRO A 98 3.88 -13.61 12.21
CA PRO A 98 4.64 -14.54 13.04
C PRO A 98 4.87 -15.89 12.37
N ALA A 99 3.83 -16.45 11.74
CA ALA A 99 3.92 -17.71 11.01
C ALA A 99 4.82 -17.59 9.77
N LEU A 100 4.79 -16.45 9.07
CA LEU A 100 5.65 -16.21 7.90
C LEU A 100 7.13 -16.18 8.30
N ILE A 101 7.46 -15.47 9.39
CA ILE A 101 8.83 -15.39 9.92
C ILE A 101 9.33 -16.79 10.29
N GLU A 102 8.51 -17.55 11.00
CA GLU A 102 8.89 -18.89 11.45
C GLU A 102 9.09 -19.86 10.28
N ALA A 103 8.17 -19.85 9.32
CA ALA A 103 8.27 -20.67 8.11
C ALA A 103 9.53 -20.32 7.30
N ALA A 104 9.84 -19.02 7.14
CA ALA A 104 11.04 -18.58 6.42
C ALA A 104 12.34 -18.98 7.13
N LYS A 105 12.39 -18.86 8.46
CA LYS A 105 13.57 -19.28 9.25
C LYS A 105 13.79 -20.79 9.22
N THR A 106 12.70 -21.56 9.22
CA THR A 106 12.76 -23.03 9.24
C THR A 106 13.11 -23.60 7.86
N HIS A 107 12.52 -23.04 6.79
CA HIS A 107 12.58 -23.62 5.44
C HIS A 107 13.43 -22.80 4.45
N GLY A 108 14.05 -21.71 4.89
CA GLY A 108 14.88 -20.82 4.09
C GLY A 108 14.10 -19.78 3.28
N VAL A 109 12.88 -20.10 2.85
CA VAL A 109 11.96 -19.18 2.18
C VAL A 109 10.52 -19.51 2.56
N ALA A 110 9.69 -18.47 2.65
CA ALA A 110 8.25 -18.62 2.78
C ALA A 110 7.51 -17.48 2.05
N ILE A 111 6.30 -17.78 1.59
CA ILE A 111 5.41 -16.84 0.91
C ILE A 111 4.13 -16.70 1.73
N MET A 112 3.64 -15.48 1.90
CA MET A 112 2.32 -15.19 2.46
C MET A 112 1.46 -14.50 1.40
N ALA A 113 0.39 -15.16 0.99
CA ALA A 113 -0.61 -14.63 0.09
C ALA A 113 -1.77 -14.04 0.90
N ILE A 114 -2.02 -12.73 0.80
CA ILE A 114 -3.16 -12.08 1.46
C ILE A 114 -4.28 -11.86 0.44
N THR A 115 -5.45 -12.41 0.72
CA THR A 115 -6.65 -12.30 -0.14
C THR A 115 -7.77 -11.53 0.57
N ARG A 116 -8.71 -10.98 -0.20
CA ARG A 116 -9.88 -10.21 0.23
C ARG A 116 -9.53 -9.06 1.18
N SER A 117 -8.42 -8.37 0.90
CA SER A 117 -7.93 -7.26 1.72
C SER A 117 -8.10 -5.92 1.03
N HIS A 118 -8.21 -4.87 1.84
CA HIS A 118 -8.16 -3.48 1.40
C HIS A 118 -6.85 -2.84 1.84
N HIS A 119 -5.98 -2.58 0.87
CA HIS A 119 -4.67 -1.97 1.11
C HIS A 119 -4.71 -0.46 0.85
N PHE A 120 -4.26 0.33 1.82
CA PHE A 120 -4.28 1.80 1.73
C PHE A 120 -3.08 2.46 2.44
N ALA A 121 -1.99 1.72 2.57
CA ALA A 121 -0.79 2.12 3.30
C ALA A 121 0.45 2.11 2.39
N ALA A 122 1.58 2.58 2.91
CA ALA A 122 2.87 2.30 2.30
C ALA A 122 3.22 0.81 2.45
N LEU A 123 4.08 0.26 1.58
CA LEU A 123 4.47 -1.16 1.64
C LEU A 123 5.69 -1.40 2.53
N TRP A 124 6.50 -0.37 2.81
CA TRP A 124 7.68 -0.54 3.66
C TRP A 124 7.34 -1.09 5.06
N VAL A 125 6.16 -0.78 5.60
CA VAL A 125 5.67 -1.28 6.91
C VAL A 125 5.49 -2.82 6.93
N GLU A 126 5.41 -3.44 5.76
CA GLU A 126 5.29 -4.89 5.62
C GLU A 126 6.66 -5.56 5.69
N VAL A 127 7.62 -5.04 4.93
CA VAL A 127 8.96 -5.63 4.79
C VAL A 127 9.91 -5.25 5.91
N GLU A 128 9.74 -4.08 6.53
CA GLU A 128 10.66 -3.61 7.58
C GLU A 128 10.68 -4.57 8.79
N PRO A 129 9.55 -5.01 9.36
CA PRO A 129 9.58 -5.90 10.51
C PRO A 129 10.13 -7.30 10.17
N LEU A 130 9.99 -7.75 8.92
CA LEU A 130 10.61 -8.99 8.44
C LEU A 130 12.14 -8.84 8.38
N ALA A 131 12.63 -7.70 7.87
CA ALA A 131 14.05 -7.39 7.87
C ALA A 131 14.63 -7.19 9.28
N ARG A 132 13.87 -6.60 10.21
CA ARG A 132 14.24 -6.56 11.64
C ARG A 132 14.30 -7.96 12.27
N ALA A 133 13.53 -8.92 11.76
CA ALA A 133 13.59 -10.33 12.18
C ALA A 133 14.76 -11.11 11.55
N GLY A 134 15.62 -10.45 10.77
CA GLY A 134 16.80 -11.04 10.14
C GLY A 134 16.56 -11.65 8.76
N LEU A 135 15.44 -11.32 8.10
CA LEU A 135 15.04 -11.91 6.81
C LEU A 135 15.12 -10.89 5.67
N ALA A 136 15.56 -11.32 4.49
CA ALA A 136 15.28 -10.55 3.27
C ALA A 136 13.78 -10.67 2.95
N ALA A 137 13.14 -9.57 2.55
CA ALA A 137 11.71 -9.53 2.30
C ALA A 137 11.39 -8.75 1.02
N LEU A 138 10.40 -9.23 0.28
CA LEU A 138 9.81 -8.56 -0.87
C LEU A 138 8.30 -8.60 -0.73
N ALA A 139 7.65 -7.45 -0.91
CA ALA A 139 6.20 -7.31 -0.90
C ALA A 139 5.74 -6.56 -2.15
N CYS A 140 4.57 -6.89 -2.65
CA CYS A 140 3.92 -6.18 -3.75
C CYS A 140 2.40 -6.27 -3.64
N THR A 141 1.70 -5.27 -4.17
CA THR A 141 0.23 -5.27 -4.21
C THR A 141 -0.27 -4.66 -5.52
N ALA A 142 -1.43 -5.11 -5.99
CA ALA A 142 -2.16 -4.54 -7.14
C ALA A 142 -3.43 -3.86 -6.62
N TYR A 143 -4.00 -2.90 -7.37
CA TYR A 143 -5.18 -2.17 -6.89
C TYR A 143 -6.25 -1.82 -7.92
N MET A 144 -6.26 -0.60 -8.46
CA MET A 144 -7.32 -0.09 -9.35
C MET A 144 -6.64 0.58 -10.54
N PRO A 145 -7.21 0.51 -11.76
CA PRO A 145 -6.51 0.90 -12.96
C PRO A 145 -6.27 2.41 -12.93
N ALA A 146 -5.00 2.79 -13.00
CA ALA A 146 -4.53 4.16 -12.93
C ALA A 146 -3.37 4.45 -13.88
N MET A 147 -2.80 3.42 -14.53
CA MET A 147 -1.68 3.55 -15.46
C MET A 147 -1.91 2.76 -16.75
N PRO A 148 -1.52 3.30 -17.91
CA PRO A 148 -1.48 2.55 -19.14
C PRO A 148 -0.22 1.66 -19.20
N PRO A 149 -0.24 0.55 -19.96
CA PRO A 149 0.97 -0.10 -20.39
C PRO A 149 1.82 0.85 -21.25
N ALA A 150 3.14 0.64 -21.30
CA ALA A 150 4.01 1.48 -22.12
C ALA A 150 3.55 1.50 -23.59
N GLY A 151 3.36 2.71 -24.13
CA GLY A 151 2.80 2.94 -25.47
C GLY A 151 1.27 2.98 -25.53
N GLY A 152 0.57 2.70 -24.43
CA GLY A 152 -0.87 2.85 -24.30
C GLY A 152 -1.29 4.20 -23.74
N ASN A 153 -2.61 4.46 -23.79
CA ASN A 153 -3.24 5.69 -23.29
C ASN A 153 -4.59 5.43 -22.60
N LYS A 154 -4.79 4.21 -22.10
CA LYS A 154 -5.97 3.81 -21.32
C LYS A 154 -5.51 3.19 -20.00
N PRO A 155 -6.15 3.49 -18.86
CA PRO A 155 -5.85 2.86 -17.60
C PRO A 155 -5.96 1.32 -17.70
N PHE A 156 -4.98 0.62 -17.17
CA PHE A 156 -4.92 -0.85 -17.18
C PHE A 156 -4.33 -1.38 -15.88
N PHE A 157 -3.11 -0.98 -15.51
CA PHE A 157 -2.49 -1.35 -14.23
C PHE A 157 -2.90 -0.40 -13.12
N GLY A 158 -2.90 -0.86 -11.87
CA GLY A 158 -2.76 0.04 -10.73
C GLY A 158 -1.38 0.69 -10.67
N THR A 159 -1.14 1.52 -9.65
CA THR A 159 0.20 2.06 -9.39
C THR A 159 1.18 0.99 -8.94
N ASN A 160 0.67 -0.21 -8.61
CA ASN A 160 1.37 -1.47 -8.40
C ASN A 160 2.74 -1.31 -7.72
N PRO A 161 2.76 -0.99 -6.42
CA PRO A 161 4.02 -0.81 -5.72
C PRO A 161 4.70 -2.13 -5.38
N MET A 162 6.02 -2.06 -5.21
CA MET A 162 6.83 -3.08 -4.59
C MET A 162 7.71 -2.46 -3.50
N ALA A 163 7.92 -3.24 -2.43
CA ALA A 163 8.89 -2.92 -1.41
C ALA A 163 9.87 -4.07 -1.22
N PHE A 164 11.08 -3.73 -0.82
CA PHE A 164 12.13 -4.67 -0.50
C PHE A 164 12.82 -4.26 0.80
N GLY A 165 13.05 -5.23 1.67
CA GLY A 165 13.78 -5.07 2.92
C GLY A 165 14.97 -6.02 3.00
N TRP A 166 16.11 -5.50 3.43
CA TRP A 166 17.33 -6.28 3.64
C TRP A 166 17.87 -6.10 5.08
N PRO A 167 18.13 -7.20 5.80
CA PRO A 167 18.65 -7.15 7.17
C PRO A 167 20.11 -6.69 7.19
N ARG A 168 20.49 -5.89 8.19
CA ARG A 168 21.87 -5.35 8.33
C ARG A 168 22.45 -5.58 9.73
N GLY A 169 22.21 -6.75 10.31
CA GLY A 169 22.66 -7.08 11.66
C GLY A 169 22.02 -6.16 12.70
N THR A 170 22.82 -5.38 13.42
CA THR A 170 22.36 -4.42 14.44
C THR A 170 21.96 -3.05 13.89
N GLN A 171 22.25 -2.78 12.60
CA GLN A 171 21.88 -1.53 11.95
C GLN A 171 20.42 -1.55 11.50
N PRO A 172 19.77 -0.39 11.33
CA PRO A 172 18.46 -0.32 10.68
C PRO A 172 18.47 -1.06 9.34
N PRO A 173 17.40 -1.78 8.97
CA PRO A 173 17.30 -2.43 7.66
C PRO A 173 17.54 -1.45 6.50
N MET A 174 18.01 -1.97 5.37
CA MET A 174 17.90 -1.23 4.11
C MET A 174 16.53 -1.53 3.53
N VAL A 175 15.70 -0.51 3.33
CA VAL A 175 14.36 -0.66 2.78
C VAL A 175 14.18 0.33 1.63
N PHE A 176 13.57 -0.14 0.55
CA PHE A 176 12.95 0.74 -0.45
C PHE A 176 11.49 0.34 -0.65
N ASP A 177 10.69 1.32 -1.02
CA ASP A 177 9.27 1.17 -1.34
C ASP A 177 8.97 2.14 -2.50
N MET A 178 8.50 1.59 -3.61
CA MET A 178 8.27 2.37 -4.83
C MET A 178 7.04 1.87 -5.58
N ALA A 179 6.28 2.82 -6.13
CA ALA A 179 5.25 2.53 -7.13
C ALA A 179 5.90 2.12 -8.47
N ALA A 180 5.20 1.31 -9.26
CA ALA A 180 5.52 1.15 -10.67
C ALA A 180 5.16 2.39 -11.51
N ALA A 181 4.44 3.35 -10.91
CA ALA A 181 4.17 4.67 -11.43
C ALA A 181 5.38 5.60 -11.35
N ALA A 182 5.44 6.59 -12.24
CA ALA A 182 6.44 7.66 -12.22
C ALA A 182 6.33 8.56 -10.97
N MET A 183 5.17 8.58 -10.31
CA MET A 183 4.91 9.32 -9.07
C MET A 183 3.76 8.65 -8.31
N ALA A 184 3.72 8.76 -6.98
CA ALA A 184 2.60 8.23 -6.21
C ALA A 184 1.34 9.11 -6.40
N LYS A 185 0.16 8.50 -6.51
CA LYS A 185 -1.11 9.24 -6.65
C LYS A 185 -1.36 10.23 -5.50
N GLY A 186 -0.89 9.90 -4.29
CA GLY A 186 -0.97 10.81 -3.14
C GLY A 186 -0.16 12.09 -3.34
N GLU A 187 1.01 12.01 -3.97
CA GLU A 187 1.86 13.16 -4.27
C GLU A 187 1.24 14.03 -5.36
N VAL A 188 0.61 13.43 -6.37
CA VAL A 188 -0.18 14.17 -7.38
C VAL A 188 -1.34 14.93 -6.74
N LEU A 189 -2.07 14.30 -5.81
CA LEU A 189 -3.15 14.98 -5.06
C LEU A 189 -2.63 16.16 -4.23
N VAL A 190 -1.45 16.02 -3.62
CA VAL A 190 -0.79 17.11 -2.88
C VAL A 190 -0.38 18.24 -3.82
N ALA A 191 0.25 17.92 -4.95
CA ALA A 191 0.65 18.89 -5.95
C ALA A 191 -0.56 19.66 -6.53
N ALA A 192 -1.66 18.96 -6.84
CA ALA A 192 -2.88 19.59 -7.32
C ALA A 192 -3.53 20.51 -6.28
N ARG A 193 -3.59 20.07 -5.01
CA ARG A 193 -4.07 20.89 -3.89
C ARG A 193 -3.25 22.18 -3.74
N ASP A 194 -1.94 22.07 -3.90
CA ASP A 194 -1.00 23.18 -3.69
C ASP A 194 -0.75 24.01 -4.96
N GLY A 195 -1.29 23.59 -6.11
CA GLY A 195 -1.13 24.28 -7.40
C GLY A 195 0.27 24.17 -8.01
N HIS A 196 1.00 23.09 -7.71
CA HIS A 196 2.34 22.85 -8.25
C HIS A 196 2.31 22.03 -9.54
N GLU A 197 3.19 22.39 -10.49
CA GLU A 197 3.44 21.56 -11.68
C GLU A 197 4.24 20.31 -11.32
N LEU A 198 4.01 19.26 -12.10
CA LEU A 198 4.68 17.97 -12.00
C LEU A 198 5.84 17.88 -12.99
N PRO A 199 6.85 17.03 -12.72
CA PRO A 199 7.88 16.72 -13.69
C PRO A 199 7.29 16.20 -15.02
N ALA A 200 7.94 16.52 -16.14
CA ALA A 200 7.57 15.94 -17.42
C ALA A 200 7.69 14.41 -17.39
N GLY A 201 6.69 13.73 -17.96
CA GLY A 201 6.62 12.27 -17.96
C GLY A 201 5.92 11.65 -16.74
N THR A 202 5.31 12.45 -15.85
CA THR A 202 4.52 11.93 -14.73
C THR A 202 3.19 11.31 -15.17
N GLY A 203 2.49 11.91 -16.14
CA GLY A 203 1.19 11.41 -16.55
C GLY A 203 0.66 11.95 -17.88
N LEU A 204 -0.55 11.51 -18.19
CA LEU A 204 -1.35 11.92 -19.34
C LEU A 204 -2.65 12.55 -18.85
N ASP A 205 -3.21 13.46 -19.64
CA ASP A 205 -4.57 13.98 -19.45
C ASP A 205 -5.64 12.97 -19.93
N ARG A 206 -6.91 13.37 -19.84
CA ARG A 206 -8.07 12.55 -20.27
C ARG A 206 -8.07 12.17 -21.76
N ASP A 207 -7.37 12.95 -22.60
CA ASP A 207 -7.24 12.70 -24.03
C ASP A 207 -6.01 11.82 -24.34
N GLY A 208 -5.26 11.42 -23.32
CA GLY A 208 -4.05 10.63 -23.45
C GLY A 208 -2.83 11.44 -23.88
N LYS A 209 -2.84 12.77 -23.73
CA LYS A 209 -1.70 13.64 -24.06
C LYS A 209 -0.81 13.86 -22.83
N PRO A 210 0.52 13.88 -22.99
CA PRO A 210 1.43 14.20 -21.89
C PRO A 210 1.10 15.54 -21.24
N THR A 211 1.10 15.59 -19.91
CA THR A 211 0.83 16.80 -19.13
C THR A 211 1.72 16.88 -17.89
N THR A 212 1.98 18.10 -17.44
CA THR A 212 2.60 18.43 -16.15
C THR A 212 1.58 18.98 -15.15
N ASP A 213 0.32 19.15 -15.56
CA ASP A 213 -0.76 19.61 -14.70
C ASP A 213 -1.29 18.44 -13.84
N ALA A 214 -1.11 18.55 -12.52
CA ALA A 214 -1.58 17.56 -11.56
C ALA A 214 -3.10 17.40 -11.58
N GLN A 215 -3.85 18.48 -11.80
CA GLN A 215 -5.30 18.44 -11.86
C GLN A 215 -5.77 17.69 -13.11
N ALA A 216 -5.13 17.90 -14.26
CA ALA A 216 -5.42 17.17 -15.49
C ALA A 216 -5.22 15.64 -15.36
N ILE A 217 -4.25 15.21 -14.55
CA ILE A 217 -4.03 13.78 -14.24
C ILE A 217 -5.15 13.24 -13.33
N ILE A 218 -5.59 14.01 -12.34
CA ILE A 218 -6.66 13.59 -11.42
C ILE A 218 -8.03 13.54 -12.13
N ASP A 219 -8.29 14.49 -13.03
CA ASP A 219 -9.59 14.69 -13.69
C ASP A 219 -9.75 13.88 -14.98
N GLY A 220 -9.61 12.56 -14.83
CA GLY A 220 -9.80 11.58 -15.91
C GLY A 220 -8.52 11.24 -16.69
N GLY A 221 -7.38 11.81 -16.29
CA GLY A 221 -6.06 11.41 -16.79
C GLY A 221 -5.53 10.15 -16.12
N MET A 222 -4.22 9.93 -16.25
CA MET A 222 -3.55 8.73 -15.75
C MET A 222 -2.06 8.95 -15.50
N LEU A 223 -1.49 8.17 -14.57
CA LEU A 223 -0.06 8.16 -14.29
C LEU A 223 0.67 7.31 -15.33
N LEU A 224 1.89 7.71 -15.72
CA LEU A 224 2.76 6.90 -16.57
C LEU A 224 3.62 5.95 -15.73
N PRO A 225 4.02 4.78 -16.25
CA PRO A 225 4.98 3.92 -15.57
C PRO A 225 6.37 4.56 -15.49
N PHE A 226 7.10 4.34 -14.39
CA PHE A 226 8.47 4.83 -14.25
C PHE A 226 9.38 4.20 -15.31
N GLY A 227 10.32 4.97 -15.89
CA GLY A 227 11.26 4.43 -16.87
C GLY A 227 10.60 3.77 -18.09
N GLY A 228 9.37 4.17 -18.43
CA GLY A 228 8.63 3.68 -19.61
C GLY A 228 8.37 2.18 -19.57
N TYR A 229 8.85 1.45 -20.58
CA TYR A 229 8.60 0.01 -20.72
C TYR A 229 9.12 -0.82 -19.54
N LYS A 230 10.14 -0.34 -18.81
CA LYS A 230 10.68 -1.05 -17.64
C LYS A 230 9.69 -1.04 -16.48
N GLY A 231 9.19 0.13 -16.07
CA GLY A 231 8.14 0.22 -15.04
C GLY A 231 6.84 -0.45 -15.48
N SER A 232 6.51 -0.41 -16.77
CA SER A 232 5.37 -1.16 -17.31
C SER A 232 5.54 -2.67 -17.14
N GLY A 233 6.74 -3.21 -17.37
CA GLY A 233 7.03 -4.63 -17.15
C GLY A 233 6.96 -5.01 -15.67
N ILE A 234 7.40 -4.11 -14.79
CA ILE A 234 7.29 -4.27 -13.34
C ILE A 234 5.81 -4.25 -12.89
N ALA A 235 5.00 -3.32 -13.41
CA ALA A 235 3.57 -3.26 -13.10
C ALA A 235 2.85 -4.55 -13.50
N MET A 236 3.17 -5.10 -14.68
CA MET A 236 2.64 -6.40 -15.14
C MET A 236 3.07 -7.55 -14.23
N MET A 237 4.35 -7.61 -13.85
CA MET A 237 4.83 -8.63 -12.91
C MET A 237 4.04 -8.58 -11.59
N ILE A 238 3.77 -7.38 -11.07
CA ILE A 238 3.01 -7.21 -9.83
C ILE A 238 1.55 -7.62 -9.99
N GLU A 239 0.87 -7.29 -11.10
CA GLU A 239 -0.47 -7.83 -11.39
C GLU A 239 -0.48 -9.36 -11.30
N LEU A 240 0.50 -10.02 -11.94
CA LEU A 240 0.57 -11.47 -11.96
C LEU A 240 0.85 -12.07 -10.58
N LEU A 241 1.69 -11.43 -9.75
CA LEU A 241 2.04 -11.91 -8.41
C LEU A 241 0.96 -11.61 -7.36
N ALA A 242 0.43 -10.38 -7.35
CA ALA A 242 -0.49 -9.90 -6.32
C ALA A 242 -1.97 -10.10 -6.66
N ALA A 243 -2.29 -10.45 -7.91
CA ALA A 243 -3.64 -10.85 -8.31
C ALA A 243 -3.67 -12.28 -8.85
N GLY A 244 -3.09 -12.50 -10.03
CA GLY A 244 -3.21 -13.77 -10.75
C GLY A 244 -2.75 -15.00 -9.95
N LEU A 245 -1.58 -14.92 -9.31
CA LEU A 245 -0.98 -16.03 -8.54
C LEU A 245 -1.79 -16.40 -7.30
N ILE A 246 -2.35 -15.40 -6.60
CA ILE A 246 -3.06 -15.60 -5.33
C ILE A 246 -4.57 -15.74 -5.50
N GLY A 247 -5.07 -15.69 -6.73
CA GLY A 247 -6.50 -15.79 -7.06
C GLY A 247 -7.29 -14.52 -6.72
N GLU A 248 -6.61 -13.38 -6.61
CA GLU A 248 -7.23 -12.07 -6.41
C GLU A 248 -7.62 -11.42 -7.75
N ARG A 249 -8.41 -10.35 -7.65
CA ARG A 249 -8.74 -9.54 -8.83
C ARG A 249 -7.51 -8.76 -9.28
N PHE A 250 -7.27 -8.74 -10.59
CA PHE A 250 -6.39 -7.74 -11.20
C PHE A 250 -6.93 -6.34 -10.93
N SER A 251 -6.07 -5.33 -11.09
CA SER A 251 -6.48 -3.94 -10.91
C SER A 251 -7.75 -3.58 -11.68
#